data_AF-A0A3M1CRG6-F1
#
_entry.id   AF-A0A3M1CRG6-F1
#
_cell.length_a   1.000
_cell.length_b   1.000
_cell.length_c   1.000
_cell.angle_alpha   90.00
_cell.angle_beta   90.00
_cell.angle_gamma   90.00
#
_symmetry.space_group_name_H-M   'P 1'
#
loop_
_entity.id
_entity.type
_entity.pdbx_description
1 polymer ?
#
loop_
_entity_poly.entity_id
_entity_poly.type
_entity_poly.pdbx_seq_one_letter_code
_entity_poly.pdbx_strand_id
1 'polypeptide(L)'
;SNRIYIYGDLSLSDELVSFLSDRFGFSFEAFPAACLQEVSGLPEHVTQTLPACLEVVAAVLNDRLFPNLLPPEQKLQIVNRRIDRRGVAVLTLLFMILGTQWQFQRARLMAKENELAGLQKQVASFKDSHLFNTYTRLKLQLQKQQQYVALTKPVTSIMGLNLKELSRLTPPSVRLYELTFRREDKGDNMHLTGVVTSRTTPPEVILAEYVELLKDSPFYENVKVTHHVKRQEGKRFRLDFNLAMRGVS
;
A
#
# COMPACT_ATOMS: atom_id res chain seq x y z
N SER A 1 -57.21 -53.03 -25.86
CA SER A 1 -56.55 -54.04 -26.70
C SER A 1 -55.30 -54.49 -25.96
N ASN A 2 -55.25 -55.73 -25.47
CA ASN A 2 -54.09 -56.23 -24.72
C ASN A 2 -52.98 -56.64 -25.69
N ARG A 3 -52.06 -55.72 -25.96
CA ARG A 3 -50.84 -55.97 -26.76
C ARG A 3 -49.71 -56.43 -25.86
N ILE A 4 -49.11 -57.56 -26.19
CA ILE A 4 -47.96 -58.10 -25.46
C ILE A 4 -46.75 -58.07 -26.39
N TYR A 5 -45.71 -57.37 -25.96
CA TYR A 5 -44.47 -57.27 -26.73
C TYR A 5 -43.53 -58.42 -26.42
N ILE A 6 -43.06 -59.08 -27.46
CA ILE A 6 -42.10 -60.19 -27.37
C ILE A 6 -40.71 -59.67 -27.77
N TYR A 7 -39.69 -60.09 -27.04
CA TYR A 7 -38.28 -59.83 -27.32
C TYR A 7 -37.48 -61.15 -27.30
N GLY A 8 -36.27 -61.15 -27.86
CA GLY A 8 -35.42 -62.34 -28.02
C GLY A 8 -35.52 -63.00 -29.40
N ASP A 9 -34.82 -64.12 -29.60
CA ASP A 9 -34.73 -64.82 -30.91
C ASP A 9 -36.12 -65.26 -31.43
N LEU A 10 -37.03 -65.56 -30.52
CA LEU A 10 -38.41 -65.96 -30.81
C LEU A 10 -39.29 -64.81 -31.33
N SER A 11 -38.83 -63.56 -31.23
CA SER A 11 -39.55 -62.39 -31.77
C SER A 11 -39.40 -62.21 -33.29
N LEU A 12 -38.50 -62.97 -33.93
CA LEU A 12 -38.22 -62.90 -35.36
C LEU A 12 -39.05 -63.89 -36.21
N SER A 13 -39.82 -64.78 -35.57
CA SER A 13 -40.62 -65.80 -36.26
C SER A 13 -42.11 -65.41 -36.31
N ASP A 14 -42.56 -64.96 -37.49
CA ASP A 14 -43.97 -64.57 -37.73
C ASP A 14 -44.95 -65.75 -37.55
N GLU A 15 -44.50 -66.98 -37.83
CA GLU A 15 -45.28 -68.20 -37.61
C GLU A 15 -45.56 -68.46 -36.13
N LEU A 16 -44.59 -68.17 -35.26
CA LEU A 16 -44.72 -68.37 -33.83
C LEU A 16 -45.59 -67.27 -33.20
N VAL A 17 -45.45 -66.03 -33.66
CA VAL A 17 -46.28 -64.89 -33.22
C VAL A 17 -47.75 -65.11 -33.58
N SER A 18 -48.04 -65.54 -34.81
CA SER A 18 -49.40 -65.84 -35.26
C SER A 18 -50.02 -67.04 -34.51
N PHE A 19 -49.23 -68.09 -34.27
CA PHE A 19 -49.68 -69.23 -33.47
C PHE A 19 -50.00 -68.85 -32.02
N LEU A 20 -49.18 -67.99 -31.39
CA LEU A 20 -49.44 -67.49 -30.04
C LEU A 20 -50.67 -66.59 -30.00
N SER A 21 -50.89 -65.74 -31.00
CA SER A 21 -52.08 -64.90 -31.05
C SER A 21 -53.36 -65.71 -31.22
N ASP A 22 -53.34 -66.73 -32.08
CA ASP A 22 -54.50 -67.61 -32.31
C ASP A 22 -54.83 -68.45 -31.09
N ARG A 23 -53.80 -68.94 -30.37
CA ARG A 23 -54.00 -69.82 -29.22
C ARG A 23 -54.47 -69.10 -27.96
N PHE A 24 -53.98 -67.88 -27.72
CA PHE A 24 -54.26 -67.16 -26.47
C PHE A 24 -55.25 -66.01 -26.62
N GLY A 25 -55.65 -65.65 -27.86
CA GLY A 25 -56.60 -64.57 -28.12
C GLY A 25 -56.06 -63.17 -27.80
N PHE A 26 -54.74 -63.03 -27.64
CA PHE A 26 -54.06 -61.75 -27.43
C PHE A 26 -53.25 -61.37 -28.67
N SER A 27 -53.13 -60.06 -28.94
CA SER A 27 -52.27 -59.56 -30.02
C SER A 27 -50.82 -59.53 -29.52
N PHE A 28 -50.03 -60.52 -29.90
CA PHE A 28 -48.58 -60.51 -29.69
C PHE A 28 -47.92 -59.77 -30.84
N GLU A 29 -47.04 -58.83 -30.52
CA GLU A 29 -46.28 -58.05 -31.50
C GLU A 29 -44.79 -58.09 -31.10
N ALA A 30 -43.89 -58.13 -32.09
CA ALA A 30 -42.47 -57.95 -31.82
C ALA A 30 -42.20 -56.55 -31.26
N PHE A 31 -41.17 -56.41 -30.43
CA PHE A 31 -40.80 -55.11 -29.88
C PHE A 31 -40.52 -54.09 -31.01
N PRO A 32 -41.16 -52.90 -31.01
CA PRO A 32 -41.10 -51.96 -32.12
C PRO A 32 -39.78 -51.17 -32.13
N ALA A 33 -38.67 -51.84 -32.48
CA ALA A 33 -37.35 -51.23 -32.56
C ALA A 33 -37.22 -50.21 -33.72
N ALA A 34 -38.11 -50.26 -34.72
CA ALA A 34 -38.18 -49.27 -35.79
C ALA A 34 -38.50 -47.86 -35.28
N CYS A 35 -39.34 -47.74 -34.23
CA CYS A 35 -39.64 -46.45 -33.61
C CYS A 35 -38.41 -45.81 -32.93
N LEU A 36 -37.40 -46.61 -32.55
CA LEU A 36 -36.15 -46.09 -31.99
C LEU A 36 -35.25 -45.47 -33.06
N GLN A 37 -35.37 -45.88 -34.32
CA GLN A 37 -34.62 -45.33 -35.45
C GLN A 37 -34.91 -43.85 -35.63
N GLU A 38 -36.19 -43.47 -35.54
CA GLU A 38 -36.67 -42.10 -35.68
C GLU A 38 -36.24 -41.19 -34.52
N VAL A 39 -36.12 -41.74 -33.30
CA VAL A 39 -35.81 -40.96 -32.09
C VAL A 39 -34.31 -40.79 -31.87
N SER A 40 -33.49 -41.77 -32.26
CA SER A 40 -32.07 -41.84 -31.86
C SER A 40 -31.07 -41.89 -33.01
N GLY A 41 -31.52 -41.92 -34.27
CA GLY A 41 -30.64 -41.89 -35.44
C GLY A 41 -29.77 -43.14 -35.59
N LEU A 42 -30.18 -44.26 -34.99
CA LEU A 42 -29.46 -45.53 -35.06
C LEU A 42 -29.50 -46.10 -36.49
N PRO A 43 -28.43 -46.74 -36.97
CA PRO A 43 -28.41 -47.33 -38.29
C PRO A 43 -29.31 -48.59 -38.36
N GLU A 44 -29.91 -48.82 -39.53
CA GLU A 44 -30.99 -49.80 -39.76
C GLU A 44 -30.63 -51.25 -39.41
N HIS A 45 -29.36 -51.63 -39.58
CA HIS A 45 -28.87 -52.96 -39.20
C HIS A 45 -28.85 -53.19 -37.69
N VAL A 46 -28.72 -52.11 -36.90
CA VAL A 46 -28.75 -52.18 -35.43
C VAL A 46 -30.19 -52.28 -34.94
N THR A 47 -31.15 -51.57 -35.56
CA THR A 47 -32.56 -51.60 -35.15
C THR A 47 -33.22 -52.95 -35.45
N GLN A 48 -32.79 -53.67 -36.50
CA GLN A 48 -33.28 -55.02 -36.81
C GLN A 48 -32.78 -56.09 -35.82
N THR A 49 -31.61 -55.91 -35.22
CA THR A 49 -31.00 -56.87 -34.29
C THR A 49 -31.29 -56.56 -32.82
N LEU A 50 -31.80 -55.36 -32.53
CA LEU A 50 -32.08 -54.86 -31.19
C LEU A 50 -33.16 -55.65 -30.43
N PRO A 51 -34.29 -56.07 -31.04
CA PRO A 51 -35.30 -56.89 -30.35
C PRO A 51 -34.76 -58.24 -29.89
N ALA A 52 -33.87 -58.86 -30.68
CA ALA A 52 -33.27 -60.16 -30.37
C ALA A 52 -32.18 -60.06 -29.29
N CYS A 53 -31.40 -58.97 -29.30
CA CYS A 53 -30.30 -58.73 -28.36
C CYS A 53 -30.69 -57.90 -27.13
N LEU A 54 -31.98 -57.59 -26.94
CA LEU A 54 -32.46 -56.71 -25.88
C LEU A 54 -32.03 -57.20 -24.49
N GLU A 55 -31.99 -58.51 -24.25
CA GLU A 55 -31.55 -59.10 -22.98
C GLU A 55 -30.08 -58.80 -22.68
N VAL A 56 -29.22 -58.89 -23.70
CA VAL A 56 -27.78 -58.63 -23.57
C VAL A 56 -27.55 -57.13 -23.42
N VAL A 57 -28.25 -56.31 -24.20
CA VAL A 57 -28.19 -54.85 -24.09
C VAL A 57 -28.68 -54.38 -22.72
N ALA A 58 -29.77 -54.96 -22.22
CA ALA A 58 -30.26 -54.71 -20.87
C ALA A 58 -29.24 -55.16 -19.82
N ALA A 59 -28.59 -56.32 -19.98
CA ALA A 59 -27.56 -56.79 -19.06
C ALA A 59 -26.30 -55.89 -19.03
N VAL A 60 -25.91 -55.32 -20.18
CA VAL A 60 -24.77 -54.41 -20.30
C VAL A 60 -25.11 -53.01 -19.77
N LEU A 61 -26.33 -52.53 -20.01
CA LEU A 61 -26.79 -51.21 -19.55
C LEU A 61 -27.25 -51.20 -18.09
N ASN A 62 -27.50 -52.38 -17.50
CA ASN A 62 -27.86 -52.47 -16.09
C ASN A 62 -26.61 -52.32 -15.22
N ASP A 63 -26.32 -51.06 -14.88
CA ASP A 63 -25.22 -50.64 -14.00
C ASP A 63 -25.31 -51.17 -12.55
N ARG A 64 -26.30 -52.03 -12.24
CA ARG A 64 -26.39 -52.67 -10.92
C ARG A 64 -25.44 -53.86 -10.79
N LEU A 65 -24.29 -53.56 -10.17
CA LEU A 65 -23.54 -54.43 -9.25
C LEU A 65 -23.49 -55.92 -9.65
N PHE A 66 -22.84 -56.25 -10.77
CA PHE A 66 -22.21 -57.57 -10.83
C PHE A 66 -21.21 -57.66 -9.66
N PRO A 67 -21.33 -58.66 -8.76
CA PRO A 67 -20.34 -58.84 -7.72
C PRO A 67 -19.00 -59.08 -8.41
N ASN A 68 -18.06 -58.16 -8.19
CA ASN A 68 -16.76 -58.23 -8.81
C ASN A 68 -16.03 -59.46 -8.23
N LEU A 69 -15.97 -60.55 -9.01
CA LEU A 69 -15.41 -61.85 -8.61
C LEU A 69 -13.86 -61.88 -8.63
N LEU A 70 -13.20 -60.75 -8.92
CA LEU A 70 -11.74 -60.70 -8.90
C LEU A 70 -11.21 -60.92 -7.47
N PRO A 71 -10.11 -61.69 -7.32
CA PRO A 71 -9.45 -61.87 -6.03
C PRO A 71 -8.97 -60.52 -5.47
N PRO A 72 -8.98 -60.36 -4.12
CA PRO A 72 -8.70 -59.08 -3.47
C PRO A 72 -7.33 -58.48 -3.83
N GLU A 73 -6.32 -59.32 -4.09
CA GLU A 73 -4.98 -58.87 -4.49
C GLU A 73 -4.98 -58.18 -5.87
N GLN A 74 -5.70 -58.74 -6.84
CA GLN A 74 -5.80 -58.15 -8.18
C GLN A 74 -6.62 -56.84 -8.15
N LYS A 75 -7.62 -56.75 -7.28
CA LYS A 75 -8.38 -55.50 -7.05
C LYS A 75 -7.48 -54.38 -6.55
N LEU A 76 -6.62 -54.66 -5.57
CA LEU A 76 -5.67 -53.68 -5.03
C LEU A 76 -4.66 -53.24 -6.10
N GLN A 77 -4.14 -54.16 -6.91
CA GLN A 77 -3.23 -53.82 -8.01
C GLN A 77 -3.88 -52.91 -9.06
N ILE A 78 -5.14 -53.17 -9.44
CA ILE A 78 -5.86 -52.33 -10.41
C ILE A 78 -6.12 -50.93 -9.84
N VAL A 79 -6.50 -50.84 -8.56
CA VAL A 79 -6.73 -49.55 -7.88
C VAL A 79 -5.42 -48.76 -7.77
N ASN A 80 -4.35 -49.39 -7.29
CA ASN A 80 -3.03 -48.75 -7.18
C ASN A 80 -2.53 -48.27 -8.54
N ARG A 81 -2.62 -49.11 -9.58
CA ARG A 81 -2.20 -48.71 -10.94
C ARG A 81 -3.03 -47.54 -11.49
N ARG A 82 -4.31 -47.43 -11.11
CA ARG A 82 -5.16 -46.28 -11.48
C ARG A 82 -4.76 -45.03 -10.70
N ILE A 83 -4.45 -45.15 -9.41
CA ILE A 83 -3.94 -44.06 -8.58
C ILE A 83 -2.60 -43.57 -9.11
N ASP A 84 -1.66 -44.46 -9.41
CA ASP A 84 -0.35 -44.13 -9.94
C ASP A 84 -0.45 -43.42 -11.29
N ARG A 85 -1.28 -43.92 -12.22
CA ARG A 85 -1.50 -43.25 -13.51
C ARG A 85 -2.05 -41.84 -13.35
N ARG A 86 -2.99 -41.65 -12.42
CA ARG A 86 -3.54 -40.31 -12.11
C ARG A 86 -2.50 -39.43 -11.41
N GLY A 87 -1.73 -39.98 -10.48
CA GLY A 87 -0.66 -39.29 -9.77
C GLY A 87 0.43 -38.81 -10.72
N VAL A 88 0.89 -39.67 -11.63
CA VAL A 88 1.86 -39.31 -12.67
C VAL A 88 1.30 -38.22 -13.59
N ALA A 89 0.05 -38.31 -14.02
CA ALA A 89 -0.58 -37.28 -14.85
C ALA A 89 -0.68 -35.91 -14.13
N VAL A 90 -0.98 -35.91 -12.83
CA VAL A 90 -1.02 -34.68 -12.03
C VAL A 90 0.38 -34.10 -11.85
N LEU A 91 1.39 -34.94 -11.58
CA LEU A 91 2.77 -34.50 -11.42
C LEU A 91 3.33 -33.90 -12.71
N THR A 92 3.11 -34.54 -13.86
CA THR A 92 3.59 -34.00 -15.15
C THR A 92 2.91 -32.67 -15.48
N LEU A 93 1.61 -32.55 -15.21
CA LEU A 93 0.87 -31.30 -15.39
C LEU A 93 1.39 -30.19 -14.45
N LEU A 94 1.67 -30.53 -13.18
CA LEU A 94 2.26 -29.59 -12.23
C LEU A 94 3.66 -29.12 -12.68
N PHE A 95 4.50 -30.05 -13.16
CA PHE A 95 5.82 -29.71 -13.71
C PHE A 95 5.73 -28.80 -14.94
N MET A 96 4.78 -29.05 -15.85
CA MET A 96 4.52 -28.19 -17.00
C MET A 96 4.11 -26.77 -16.57
N ILE A 97 3.20 -26.65 -15.60
CA ILE A 97 2.77 -25.34 -15.07
C ILE A 97 3.94 -24.62 -14.39
N LEU A 98 4.71 -25.32 -13.56
CA LEU A 98 5.85 -24.70 -12.88
C LEU A 98 6.93 -24.26 -13.88
N GLY A 99 7.25 -25.10 -14.86
CA GLY A 99 8.25 -24.81 -15.88
C GLY A 99 7.87 -23.61 -16.76
N THR A 100 6.60 -23.53 -17.19
CA THR A 100 6.11 -22.39 -17.96
C THR A 100 6.11 -21.10 -17.15
N GLN A 101 5.64 -21.14 -15.89
CA GLN A 101 5.68 -19.98 -15.00
C GLN A 101 7.10 -19.50 -14.72
N TRP A 102 8.02 -20.43 -14.48
CA TRP A 102 9.42 -20.09 -14.25
C TRP A 102 10.07 -19.42 -15.47
N GLN A 103 9.86 -19.97 -16.67
CA GLN A 103 10.36 -19.36 -17.91
C GLN A 103 9.76 -17.96 -18.15
N PHE A 104 8.46 -17.80 -17.91
CA PHE A 104 7.79 -16.53 -18.07
C PHE A 104 8.34 -15.46 -17.11
N GLN A 105 8.55 -15.81 -15.84
CA GLN A 105 9.16 -14.90 -14.86
C GLN A 105 10.61 -14.56 -15.22
N ARG A 106 11.39 -15.54 -15.70
CA ARG A 106 12.76 -15.31 -16.15
C ARG A 106 12.82 -14.37 -17.36
N ALA A 107 11.91 -14.52 -18.32
CA ALA A 107 11.80 -13.62 -19.47
C ALA A 107 11.41 -12.20 -19.05
N ARG A 108 10.47 -12.05 -18.11
CA ARG A 108 10.10 -10.74 -17.54
C ARG A 108 11.28 -10.07 -16.84
N LEU A 109 12.05 -10.82 -16.06
CA LEU A 109 13.21 -10.31 -15.35
C LEU A 109 14.27 -9.81 -16.35
N MET A 110 14.58 -10.60 -17.38
CA MET A 110 15.50 -10.20 -18.46
C MET A 110 15.01 -8.95 -19.21
N ALA A 111 13.71 -8.85 -19.50
CA ALA A 111 13.15 -7.65 -20.12
C ALA A 111 13.33 -6.41 -19.24
N LYS A 112 13.14 -6.54 -17.92
CA LYS A 112 13.35 -5.44 -16.95
C LYS A 112 14.82 -5.07 -16.81
N GLU A 113 15.74 -6.03 -16.81
CA GLU A 113 17.17 -5.75 -16.82
C GLU A 113 17.58 -4.96 -18.07
N ASN A 114 17.04 -5.33 -19.24
CA ASN A 114 17.29 -4.60 -20.49
C ASN A 114 16.69 -3.19 -20.48
N GLU A 115 15.47 -3.02 -19.96
CA GLU A 115 14.86 -1.69 -19.76
C GLU A 115 15.72 -0.83 -18.82
N LEU A 116 16.20 -1.40 -17.71
CA LEU A 116 17.09 -0.71 -16.76
C LEU A 116 18.41 -0.30 -17.41
N ALA A 117 19.04 -1.20 -18.17
CA ALA A 117 20.26 -0.89 -18.90
C ALA A 117 20.02 0.20 -19.97
N GLY A 118 18.88 0.17 -20.64
CA GLY A 118 18.45 1.21 -21.58
C GLY A 118 18.28 2.57 -20.90
N LEU A 119 17.59 2.61 -19.76
CA LEU A 119 17.40 3.81 -18.96
C LEU A 119 18.73 4.35 -18.41
N GLN A 120 19.63 3.48 -17.96
CA GLN A 120 20.97 3.88 -17.53
C GLN A 120 21.76 4.53 -18.67
N LYS A 121 21.70 3.97 -19.89
CA LYS A 121 22.30 4.59 -21.08
C LYS A 121 21.69 5.95 -21.39
N GLN A 122 20.37 6.09 -21.28
CA GLN A 122 19.69 7.39 -21.48
C GLN A 122 20.06 8.41 -20.41
N VAL A 123 20.23 8.00 -19.15
CA VAL A 123 20.71 8.88 -18.08
C VAL A 123 22.15 9.30 -18.33
N ALA A 124 23.01 8.38 -18.79
CA ALA A 124 24.39 8.69 -19.15
C ALA A 124 24.45 9.69 -20.32
N SER A 125 23.70 9.44 -21.40
CA SER A 125 23.65 10.37 -22.53
C SER A 125 23.01 11.71 -22.17
N PHE A 126 22.06 11.74 -21.23
CA PHE A 126 21.51 12.98 -20.70
C PHE A 126 22.55 13.76 -19.90
N LYS A 127 23.37 13.10 -19.07
CA LYS A 127 24.48 13.74 -18.34
C LYS A 127 25.49 14.37 -19.28
N ASP A 128 25.78 13.72 -20.41
CA ASP A 128 26.70 14.22 -21.43
C ASP A 128 26.07 15.30 -22.34
N SER A 129 24.74 15.40 -22.33
CA SER A 129 24.01 16.34 -23.16
C SER A 129 24.23 17.80 -22.75
N HIS A 130 24.16 18.68 -23.74
CA HIS A 130 24.19 20.13 -23.56
C HIS A 130 23.12 20.63 -22.56
N LEU A 131 21.96 19.97 -22.49
CA LEU A 131 20.88 20.34 -21.57
C LEU A 131 21.22 20.11 -20.10
N PHE A 132 21.98 19.06 -19.77
CA PHE A 132 22.42 18.83 -18.40
C PHE A 132 23.49 19.84 -17.98
N ASN A 133 24.37 20.21 -18.92
CA ASN A 133 25.37 21.25 -18.71
C ASN A 133 24.73 22.62 -18.50
N THR A 134 23.68 22.98 -19.26
CA THR A 134 22.94 24.23 -19.02
C THR A 134 22.22 24.23 -17.68
N TYR A 135 21.54 23.13 -17.32
CA TYR A 135 20.90 22.98 -16.01
C TYR A 135 21.90 23.14 -14.86
N THR A 136 23.06 22.48 -14.95
CA THR A 136 24.10 22.55 -13.91
C THR A 136 24.68 23.96 -13.80
N ARG A 137 24.91 24.65 -14.92
CA ARG A 137 25.32 26.06 -14.94
C ARG A 137 24.29 26.96 -14.28
N LEU A 138 23.00 26.80 -14.61
CA LEU A 138 21.91 27.56 -14.01
C LEU A 138 21.79 27.29 -12.50
N LYS A 139 21.93 26.03 -12.07
CA LYS A 139 21.94 25.66 -10.65
C LYS A 139 23.09 26.32 -9.89
N LEU A 140 24.29 26.32 -10.46
CA LEU A 140 25.44 27.01 -9.88
C LEU A 140 25.24 28.53 -9.83
N GLN A 141 24.64 29.12 -10.87
CA GLN A 141 24.29 30.54 -10.89
C GLN A 141 23.25 30.89 -9.80
N LEU A 142 22.21 30.07 -9.65
CA LEU A 142 21.21 30.23 -8.59
C LEU A 142 21.84 30.14 -7.21
N GLN A 143 22.71 29.16 -6.97
CA GLN A 143 23.39 29.02 -5.69
C GLN A 143 24.29 30.22 -5.38
N LYS A 144 25.05 30.70 -6.37
CA LYS A 144 25.84 31.94 -6.23
C LYS A 144 24.94 33.13 -5.92
N GLN A 145 23.83 33.30 -6.63
CA GLN A 145 22.89 34.39 -6.39
C GLN A 145 22.24 34.29 -5.00
N GLN A 146 21.89 33.09 -4.53
CA GLN A 146 21.40 32.88 -3.17
C GLN A 146 22.44 33.23 -2.12
N GLN A 147 23.72 32.91 -2.35
CA GLN A 147 24.81 33.32 -1.48
C GLN A 147 24.98 34.84 -1.48
N TYR A 148 24.95 35.50 -2.65
CA TYR A 148 24.95 36.97 -2.71
C TYR A 148 23.77 37.57 -1.96
N VAL A 149 22.56 37.02 -2.11
CA VAL A 149 21.38 37.46 -1.36
C VAL A 149 21.53 37.21 0.14
N ALA A 150 22.17 36.13 0.56
CA ALA A 150 22.46 35.86 1.96
C ALA A 150 23.51 36.83 2.53
N LEU A 151 24.49 37.24 1.71
CA LEU A 151 25.51 38.22 2.08
C LEU A 151 24.97 39.67 2.07
N THR A 152 23.98 39.98 1.24
CA THR A 152 23.32 41.30 1.20
C THR A 152 22.20 41.44 2.21
N LYS A 153 21.68 40.33 2.75
CA LYS A 153 20.87 40.38 3.97
C LYS A 153 21.77 40.88 5.10
N PRO A 154 21.47 42.03 5.73
CA PRO A 154 22.24 42.46 6.88
C PRO A 154 22.17 41.34 7.92
N VAL A 155 23.34 40.88 8.39
CA VAL A 155 23.42 40.02 9.56
C VAL A 155 22.67 40.77 10.65
N THR A 156 21.51 40.27 11.08
CA THR A 156 20.85 40.76 12.28
C THR A 156 21.83 40.49 13.40
N SER A 157 22.63 41.51 13.76
CA SER A 157 23.57 41.43 14.87
C SER A 157 22.78 40.95 16.07
N ILE A 158 23.35 40.04 16.86
CA ILE A 158 22.76 39.59 18.13
C ILE A 158 22.38 40.80 19.00
N MET A 159 23.17 41.88 18.92
CA MET A 159 22.85 43.17 19.51
C MET A 159 21.55 43.79 18.96
N GLY A 160 21.29 43.69 17.65
CA GLY A 160 20.05 44.17 17.04
C GLY A 160 18.82 43.37 17.49
N LEU A 161 18.96 42.07 17.69
CA LEU A 161 17.89 41.26 18.29
C LEU A 161 17.67 41.63 19.77
N ASN A 162 18.74 41.78 20.54
CA ASN A 162 18.67 42.23 21.93
C ASN A 162 18.06 43.64 22.05
N LEU A 163 18.38 44.58 21.15
CA LEU A 163 17.78 45.91 21.12
C LEU A 163 16.29 45.88 20.74
N LYS A 164 15.91 44.96 19.85
CA LYS A 164 14.51 44.79 19.46
C LYS A 164 13.68 44.24 20.61
N GLU A 165 14.17 43.22 21.31
CA GLU A 165 13.48 42.66 22.47
C GLU A 165 13.43 43.66 23.63
N LEU A 166 14.54 44.38 23.89
CA LEU A 166 14.59 45.45 24.89
C LEU A 166 13.54 46.53 24.60
N SER A 167 13.43 46.98 23.35
CA SER A 167 12.45 48.01 22.98
C SER A 167 11.00 47.53 23.10
N ARG A 168 10.74 46.23 22.93
CA ARG A 168 9.41 45.63 23.16
C ARG A 168 9.05 45.57 24.65
N LEU A 169 10.01 45.25 25.51
CA LEU A 169 9.80 45.06 26.95
C LEU A 169 9.82 46.38 27.74
N THR A 170 10.39 47.45 27.20
CA THR A 170 10.50 48.74 27.89
C THR A 170 9.16 49.47 27.88
N PRO A 171 8.49 49.66 29.04
CA PRO A 171 7.25 50.42 29.09
C PRO A 171 7.51 51.91 28.87
N PRO A 172 6.52 52.70 28.42
CA PRO A 172 6.69 54.12 28.09
C PRO A 172 7.07 55.01 29.30
N SER A 173 6.87 54.51 30.51
CA SER A 173 7.26 55.13 31.79
C SER A 173 8.76 55.01 32.09
N VAL A 174 9.47 54.12 31.40
CA VAL A 174 10.91 53.85 31.53
C VAL A 174 11.65 54.45 30.33
N ARG A 175 12.69 55.23 30.59
CA ARG A 175 13.59 55.77 29.55
C ARG A 175 14.99 55.25 29.79
N LEU A 176 15.59 54.68 28.76
CA LEU A 176 16.97 54.19 28.79
C LEU A 176 17.88 55.26 28.16
N TYR A 177 18.99 55.59 28.81
CA TYR A 177 19.93 56.60 28.35
C TYR A 177 21.20 55.99 27.78
N GLU A 178 21.68 54.93 28.43
CA GLU A 178 22.95 54.32 28.09
C GLU A 178 22.81 52.80 28.13
N LEU A 179 23.38 52.17 27.10
CA LEU A 179 23.50 50.74 26.99
C LEU A 179 24.96 50.43 26.68
N THR A 180 25.63 49.74 27.61
CA THR A 180 27.00 49.29 27.43
C THR A 180 27.00 47.77 27.27
N PHE A 181 27.50 47.27 26.14
CA PHE A 181 27.64 45.84 25.88
C PHE A 181 29.11 45.46 25.75
N ARG A 182 29.57 44.54 26.61
CA ARG A 182 30.95 44.05 26.64
C ARG A 182 30.98 42.54 26.38
N ARG A 183 31.40 42.14 25.18
CA ARG A 183 31.37 40.73 24.74
C ARG A 183 32.29 39.80 25.54
N GLU A 184 33.30 40.34 26.21
CA GLU A 184 34.36 39.57 26.88
C GLU A 184 33.99 39.11 28.31
N ASP A 185 32.99 39.73 28.93
CA ASP A 185 32.58 39.42 30.30
C ASP A 185 31.57 38.26 30.33
N LYS A 186 31.96 37.12 30.92
CA LYS A 186 31.13 35.90 30.97
C LYS A 186 29.93 35.97 31.92
N GLY A 187 29.88 36.98 32.79
CA GLY A 187 28.83 37.19 33.79
C GLY A 187 27.82 38.25 33.37
N ASP A 188 28.16 39.51 33.61
CA ASP A 188 27.29 40.68 33.36
C ASP A 188 27.78 41.43 32.10
N ASN A 189 27.43 40.93 30.92
CA ASN A 189 27.91 41.50 29.64
C ASN A 189 27.11 42.74 29.18
N MET A 190 26.02 43.08 29.86
CA MET A 190 25.10 44.15 29.45
C MET A 190 24.74 45.04 30.64
N HIS A 191 25.04 46.34 30.51
CA HIS A 191 24.70 47.37 31.48
C HIS A 191 23.71 48.35 30.90
N LEU A 192 22.64 48.62 31.64
CA LEU A 192 21.59 49.55 31.27
C LEU A 192 21.49 50.66 32.31
N THR A 193 21.48 51.89 31.84
CA THR A 193 21.20 53.06 32.67
C THR A 193 19.91 53.70 32.21
N GLY A 194 19.00 53.97 33.14
CA GLY A 194 17.70 54.52 32.80
C GLY A 194 17.04 55.29 33.92
N VAL A 195 15.86 55.81 33.60
CA VAL A 195 14.99 56.55 34.50
C VAL A 195 13.57 56.04 34.41
N VAL A 196 12.95 55.87 35.57
CA VAL A 196 11.51 55.67 35.69
C VAL A 196 10.87 57.00 36.10
N THR A 197 9.87 57.43 35.34
CA THR A 197 9.04 58.59 35.72
C THR A 197 7.58 58.18 35.85
N SER A 198 6.96 58.51 36.98
CA SER A 198 5.53 58.30 37.18
C SER A 198 4.89 59.42 38.00
N ARG A 199 3.58 59.60 37.79
CA ARG A 199 2.74 60.58 38.50
C ARG A 199 1.85 59.93 39.56
N THR A 200 1.48 58.67 39.36
CA THR A 200 0.40 57.99 40.11
C THR A 200 0.89 56.74 40.82
N THR A 201 1.72 55.95 40.17
CA THR A 201 2.33 54.74 40.74
C THR A 201 3.73 55.04 41.29
N PRO A 202 4.11 54.48 42.45
CA PRO A 202 5.49 54.57 42.93
C PRO A 202 6.47 54.03 41.87
N PRO A 203 7.55 54.75 41.54
CA PRO A 203 8.47 54.35 40.49
C PRO A 203 9.20 53.03 40.81
N GLU A 204 9.28 52.64 42.08
CA GLU A 204 9.82 51.36 42.53
C GLU A 204 8.99 50.18 42.02
N VAL A 205 7.66 50.33 41.98
CA VAL A 205 6.74 49.27 41.51
C VAL A 205 6.92 49.06 40.01
N ILE A 206 7.01 50.15 39.24
CA ILE A 206 7.25 50.09 37.79
C ILE A 206 8.63 49.48 37.50
N LEU A 207 9.66 49.85 38.29
CA LEU A 207 10.98 49.27 38.11
C LEU A 207 10.98 47.76 38.42
N ALA A 208 10.29 47.34 39.49
CA ALA A 208 10.17 45.94 39.85
C ALA A 208 9.46 45.13 38.75
N GLU A 209 8.33 45.64 38.24
CA GLU A 209 7.60 45.03 37.13
C GLU A 209 8.48 44.93 35.86
N TYR A 210 9.21 46.00 35.54
CA TYR A 210 10.14 45.99 34.42
C TYR A 210 11.27 44.96 34.59
N VAL A 211 11.82 44.82 35.80
CA VAL A 211 12.85 43.81 36.10
C VAL A 211 12.29 42.38 35.99
N GLU A 212 11.06 42.13 36.43
CA GLU A 212 10.40 40.83 36.27
C GLU A 212 10.17 40.51 34.78
N LEU A 213 9.68 41.48 33.99
CA LEU A 213 9.53 41.31 32.54
C LEU A 213 10.85 41.00 31.83
N LEU A 214 11.97 41.56 32.32
CA LEU A 214 13.29 41.25 31.80
C LEU A 214 13.76 39.84 32.19
N LYS A 215 13.46 39.37 33.41
CA LYS A 215 13.80 38.01 33.87
C LYS A 215 12.99 36.93 33.15
N ASP A 216 11.73 37.23 32.82
CA ASP A 216 10.84 36.32 32.09
C ASP A 216 11.24 36.19 30.60
N SER A 217 12.08 37.10 30.10
CA SER A 217 12.55 37.05 28.73
C SER A 217 13.65 36.00 28.54
N PRO A 218 13.56 35.13 27.52
CA PRO A 218 14.62 34.16 27.21
C PRO A 218 15.92 34.80 26.71
N PHE A 219 15.95 36.13 26.51
CA PHE A 219 17.10 36.88 26.01
C PHE A 219 18.02 37.42 27.12
N TYR A 220 17.55 37.44 28.37
CA TYR A 220 18.30 38.02 29.48
C TYR A 220 18.39 37.06 30.67
N GLU A 221 19.61 36.88 31.18
CA GLU A 221 19.86 36.12 32.39
C GLU A 221 20.43 37.06 33.48
N ASN A 222 20.27 36.69 34.75
CA ASN A 222 20.90 37.36 35.90
C ASN A 222 20.65 38.87 36.00
N VAL A 223 19.41 39.32 35.76
CA VAL A 223 19.03 40.74 35.88
C VAL A 223 19.16 41.21 37.34
N LYS A 224 20.07 42.16 37.60
CA LYS A 224 20.35 42.74 38.91
C LYS A 224 20.29 44.27 38.86
N VAL A 225 19.65 44.87 39.88
CA VAL A 225 19.70 46.33 40.08
C VAL A 225 20.98 46.65 40.86
N THR A 226 21.92 47.35 40.22
CA THR A 226 23.21 47.70 40.84
C THR A 226 23.13 49.02 41.61
N HIS A 227 22.34 49.97 41.11
CA HIS A 227 22.18 51.27 41.73
C HIS A 227 20.78 51.80 41.47
N HIS A 228 20.18 52.47 42.46
CA HIS A 228 18.96 53.24 42.27
C HIS A 228 18.99 54.48 43.15
N VAL A 229 18.61 55.64 42.59
CA VAL A 229 18.51 56.91 43.31
C VAL A 229 17.14 57.49 43.09
N LYS A 230 16.40 57.65 44.19
CA LYS A 230 15.10 58.30 44.17
C LYS A 230 15.27 59.81 44.31
N ARG A 231 14.67 60.57 43.39
CA ARG A 231 14.58 62.03 43.45
C ARG A 231 13.13 62.45 43.27
N GLN A 232 12.69 63.42 44.07
CA GLN A 232 11.39 64.04 43.89
C GLN A 232 11.57 65.35 43.13
N GLU A 233 11.08 65.40 41.90
CA GLU A 233 11.22 66.56 41.02
C GLU A 233 9.82 67.16 40.79
N GLY A 234 9.42 68.08 41.69
CA GLY A 234 8.10 68.70 41.70
C GLY A 234 6.97 67.71 42.05
N LYS A 235 5.98 67.57 41.14
CA LYS A 235 4.81 66.66 41.29
C LYS A 235 5.07 65.26 40.71
N ARG A 236 6.32 64.91 40.38
CA ARG A 236 6.66 63.62 39.76
C ARG A 236 7.71 62.91 40.60
N PHE A 237 7.55 61.60 40.74
CA PHE A 237 8.59 60.75 41.28
C PHE A 237 9.52 60.33 40.13
N ARG A 238 10.81 60.53 40.34
CA ARG A 238 11.87 60.14 39.41
C ARG A 238 12.80 59.16 40.11
N LEU A 239 13.09 58.06 39.46
CA LEU A 239 14.03 57.07 39.96
C LEU A 239 15.05 56.80 38.86
N ASP A 240 16.29 57.20 39.10
CA ASP A 240 17.43 56.87 38.25
C ASP A 240 17.90 55.46 38.66
N PHE A 241 18.11 54.54 37.70
CA PHE A 241 18.51 53.16 37.97
C PHE A 241 19.59 52.66 37.02
N ASN A 242 20.40 51.71 37.52
CA ASN A 242 21.36 50.95 36.75
C ASN A 242 21.05 49.45 36.88
N LEU A 243 20.95 48.75 35.75
CA LEU A 243 20.82 47.30 35.70
C LEU A 243 22.11 46.70 35.14
N ALA A 244 22.53 45.59 35.74
CA ALA A 244 23.50 44.67 35.18
C ALA A 244 22.78 43.37 34.84
N MET A 245 23.00 42.86 33.63
CA MET A 245 22.41 41.61 33.18
C MET A 245 23.28 40.94 32.12
N ARG A 246 22.91 39.72 31.78
CA ARG A 246 23.55 38.94 30.73
C ARG A 246 22.61 38.84 29.53
N GLY A 247 22.96 39.51 28.44
CA GLY A 247 22.31 39.29 27.14
C GLY A 247 22.83 38.01 26.47
N VAL A 248 21.94 37.25 25.85
CA VAL A 248 22.31 36.07 25.05
C VAL A 248 23.25 36.50 23.92
N SER A 249 24.38 35.78 23.82
CA SER A 249 25.44 35.94 22.81
C SER A 249 25.47 34.76 21.87
#